data_AF-A0A3N5ET76-F1
#
_entry.id   AF-A0A3N5ET76-F1
#
_cell.length_a   1.000
_cell.length_b   1.000
_cell.length_c   1.000
_cell.angle_alpha   90.00
_cell.angle_beta   90.00
_cell.angle_gamma   90.00
#
_symmetry.space_group_name_H-M   'P 1'
#
loop_
_entity.id
_entity.type
_entity.pdbx_description
1 polymer ?
#
loop_
_entity_poly.entity_id
_entity_poly.type
_entity_poly.pdbx_seq_one_letter_code
_entity_poly.pdbx_strand_id
1 'polypeptide(L)'
;MTRSPPSLRALAAALLVALLACAAWFRPLDDAAGEHLDRGMAAAFAAFATARALNGVISLVQSAQVSAQLGVGMSVAPGELLDPVNDLIERFSDAMLAATVAFGVQKVLLAVGAHWVVALLLGAASLAWAGLALSGRPSPRWLLRAVALLLLVRFAVPVAAVGTDLLARTFLASQQ
;
A
#
# COMPACT_ATOMS: atom_id res chain seq x y z
N MET A 1 -29.57 30.07 -31.87
CA MET A 1 -29.10 28.89 -31.12
C MET A 1 -28.88 29.29 -29.67
N THR A 2 -29.87 29.08 -28.81
CA THR A 2 -29.81 29.39 -27.38
C THR A 2 -29.08 28.27 -26.65
N ARG A 3 -27.87 28.52 -26.15
CA ARG A 3 -27.15 27.57 -25.30
C ARG A 3 -27.82 27.54 -23.94
N SER A 4 -28.45 26.42 -23.57
CA SER A 4 -28.90 26.21 -22.19
C SER A 4 -27.67 26.20 -21.28
N PRO A 5 -27.68 26.92 -20.15
CA PRO A 5 -26.54 26.94 -19.25
C PRO A 5 -26.29 25.54 -18.67
N PRO A 6 -25.03 25.16 -18.43
CA PRO A 6 -24.71 23.88 -17.79
C PRO A 6 -25.34 23.82 -16.40
N SER A 7 -25.85 22.65 -16.02
CA SER A 7 -26.43 22.45 -14.69
C SER A 7 -25.39 22.65 -13.58
N LEU A 8 -25.80 23.18 -12.43
CA LEU A 8 -24.91 23.41 -11.26
C LEU A 8 -24.11 22.16 -10.87
N ARG A 9 -24.74 20.98 -10.97
CA ARG A 9 -24.11 19.68 -10.67
C ARG A 9 -22.96 19.35 -11.64
N ALA A 10 -23.12 19.66 -12.92
CA ALA A 10 -22.08 19.44 -13.93
C ALA A 10 -20.88 20.37 -13.73
N LEU A 11 -21.14 21.64 -13.37
CA LEU A 11 -20.10 22.60 -13.03
C LEU A 11 -19.32 22.18 -11.77
N ALA A 12 -20.03 21.80 -10.71
CA ALA A 12 -19.40 21.33 -9.47
C ALA A 12 -18.51 20.09 -9.70
N ALA A 13 -18.99 19.14 -10.49
CA ALA A 13 -18.23 17.94 -10.81
C ALA A 13 -17.01 18.25 -11.72
N ALA A 14 -17.15 19.16 -12.70
CA ALA A 14 -16.04 19.66 -13.53
C ALA A 14 -14.95 20.33 -12.68
N LEU A 15 -15.37 21.16 -11.72
CA LEU A 15 -14.47 21.82 -10.78
C LEU A 15 -13.72 20.81 -9.90
N LEU A 16 -14.44 19.81 -9.36
CA LEU A 16 -13.84 18.75 -8.55
C LEU A 16 -12.81 17.95 -9.34
N VAL A 17 -13.13 17.53 -10.56
CA VAL A 17 -12.21 16.76 -11.41
C VAL A 17 -11.00 17.61 -11.80
N ALA A 18 -11.17 18.91 -12.08
CA ALA A 18 -10.06 19.81 -12.33
C ALA A 18 -9.15 19.97 -11.09
N LEU A 19 -9.73 20.08 -9.90
CA LEU A 19 -8.97 20.13 -8.64
C LEU A 19 -8.16 18.85 -8.43
N LEU A 20 -8.78 17.68 -8.64
CA LEU A 20 -8.11 16.38 -8.52
C LEU A 20 -7.02 16.20 -9.59
N ALA A 21 -7.24 16.67 -10.81
CA ALA A 21 -6.22 16.67 -11.87
C ALA A 21 -5.03 17.57 -11.50
N CYS A 22 -5.26 18.73 -10.87
CA CYS A 22 -4.18 19.56 -10.34
C CYS A 22 -3.46 18.87 -9.17
N ALA A 23 -4.21 18.26 -8.25
CA ALA A 23 -3.66 17.48 -7.15
C ALA A 23 -2.83 16.28 -7.64
N ALA A 24 -3.09 15.75 -8.84
CA ALA A 24 -2.29 14.68 -9.43
C ALA A 24 -0.86 15.11 -9.81
N TRP A 25 -0.55 16.40 -9.77
CA TRP A 25 0.82 16.92 -9.91
C TRP A 25 1.50 17.19 -8.56
N PHE A 26 0.77 17.00 -7.44
CA PHE A 26 1.25 17.31 -6.11
C PHE A 26 2.18 16.21 -5.59
N ARG A 27 3.49 16.38 -5.87
CA ARG A 27 4.56 15.46 -5.45
C ARG A 27 4.65 15.17 -3.95
N PRO A 28 4.41 16.14 -3.03
CA PRO A 28 4.57 15.88 -1.60
C PRO A 28 3.69 14.74 -1.06
N LEU A 29 2.54 14.49 -1.70
CA LEU A 29 1.67 13.38 -1.32
C LEU A 29 2.29 12.02 -1.67
N ASP A 30 2.92 11.93 -2.84
CA ASP A 30 3.62 10.73 -3.29
C ASP A 30 4.88 10.48 -2.45
N ASP A 31 5.60 11.55 -2.11
CA ASP A 31 6.79 11.48 -1.27
C ASP A 31 6.45 10.97 0.14
N ALA A 32 5.40 11.51 0.77
CA ALA A 32 4.93 11.06 2.07
C ALA A 32 4.46 9.60 2.05
N ALA A 33 3.74 9.19 1.00
CA ALA A 33 3.31 7.81 0.81
C ALA A 33 4.53 6.89 0.63
N GLY A 34 5.50 7.29 -0.20
CA GLY A 34 6.73 6.53 -0.45
C GLY A 34 7.54 6.33 0.81
N GLU A 35 7.73 7.38 1.62
CA GLU A 35 8.46 7.29 2.89
C GLU A 35 7.77 6.36 3.89
N HIS A 36 6.44 6.39 3.98
CA HIS A 36 5.68 5.48 4.82
C HIS A 36 5.86 4.01 4.40
N LEU A 37 5.74 3.73 3.09
CA LEU A 37 5.94 2.38 2.54
C LEU A 37 7.36 1.88 2.75
N ASP A 38 8.37 2.75 2.60
CA ASP A 38 9.77 2.39 2.77
C ASP A 38 10.13 2.06 4.20
N ARG A 39 9.63 2.85 5.16
CA ARG A 39 9.77 2.55 6.59
C ARG A 39 9.08 1.24 6.96
N GLY A 40 7.85 1.04 6.48
CA GLY A 40 7.10 -0.20 6.72
C GLY A 40 7.81 -1.43 6.16
N MET A 41 8.28 -1.36 4.91
CA MET A 41 9.00 -2.45 4.26
C MET A 41 10.32 -2.78 4.97
N ALA A 42 11.11 -1.76 5.34
CA ALA A 42 12.39 -1.96 6.02
C ALA A 42 12.20 -2.59 7.40
N ALA A 43 11.21 -2.11 8.18
CA ALA A 43 10.87 -2.69 9.47
C ALA A 43 10.39 -4.14 9.33
N ALA A 44 9.55 -4.41 8.33
CA ALA A 44 9.04 -5.75 8.09
C ALA A 44 10.14 -6.73 7.71
N PHE A 45 11.02 -6.33 6.80
CA PHE A 45 12.13 -7.14 6.36
C PHE A 45 13.13 -7.40 7.50
N ALA A 46 13.45 -6.38 8.31
CA ALA A 46 14.34 -6.54 9.45
C ALA A 46 13.79 -7.54 10.48
N ALA A 47 12.48 -7.47 10.77
CA ALA A 47 11.81 -8.41 11.66
C ALA A 47 11.80 -9.85 11.09
N PHE A 48 11.50 -10.00 9.80
CA PHE A 48 11.60 -11.29 9.09
C PHE A 48 13.00 -11.89 9.18
N ALA A 49 14.03 -11.12 8.83
CA ALA A 49 15.41 -11.58 8.83
C ALA A 49 15.86 -12.01 10.23
N THR A 50 15.47 -11.23 11.26
CA THR A 50 15.77 -11.54 12.66
C THR A 50 15.07 -12.84 13.10
N ALA A 51 13.79 -12.98 12.79
CA ALA A 51 13.02 -14.19 13.12
C ALA A 51 13.62 -15.42 12.43
N ARG A 52 14.00 -15.32 11.15
CA ARG A 52 14.62 -16.42 10.41
C ARG A 52 16.00 -16.80 10.95
N ALA A 53 16.79 -15.81 11.38
CA ALA A 53 18.08 -16.06 12.03
C ALA A 53 17.90 -16.81 13.37
N LEU A 54 16.93 -16.38 14.19
CA LEU A 54 16.58 -17.06 15.44
C LEU A 54 16.12 -18.50 15.20
N ASN A 55 15.22 -18.70 14.24
CA ASN A 55 14.75 -20.04 13.82
C ASN A 55 15.94 -20.94 13.41
N GLY A 56 16.91 -20.41 12.68
CA GLY A 56 18.12 -21.13 12.30
C GLY A 56 18.97 -21.57 13.51
N VAL A 57 19.16 -20.67 14.49
CA VAL A 57 19.89 -20.99 15.73
C VAL A 57 19.17 -22.05 16.57
N ILE A 58 17.85 -21.93 16.73
CA ILE A 58 17.04 -22.90 17.49
C ILE A 58 17.13 -24.30 16.84
N SER A 59 16.99 -24.37 15.51
CA SER A 59 17.10 -25.61 14.74
C SER A 59 18.48 -26.29 14.88
N LEU A 60 19.57 -25.52 14.96
CA LEU A 60 20.91 -26.06 15.19
C LEU A 60 21.04 -26.66 16.60
N VAL A 61 20.48 -26.01 17.62
CA VAL A 61 20.50 -26.53 19.00
C VAL A 61 19.65 -27.79 19.11
N GLN A 62 18.45 -27.80 18.53
CA GLN A 62 17.56 -28.97 18.51
C GLN A 62 18.21 -30.15 17.77
N SER A 63 18.82 -29.92 16.61
CA SER A 63 19.49 -30.99 15.84
C SER A 63 20.71 -31.57 16.56
N ALA A 64 21.50 -30.74 17.25
CA ALA A 64 22.60 -31.19 18.09
C ALA A 64 22.12 -32.03 19.30
N GLN A 65 20.99 -31.65 19.91
CA GLN A 65 20.40 -32.39 21.03
C GLN A 65 19.87 -33.76 20.60
N VAL A 66 19.14 -33.85 19.48
CA VAL A 66 18.65 -35.12 18.93
C VAL A 66 19.83 -36.06 18.64
N SER A 67 20.91 -35.53 18.07
CA SER A 67 22.13 -36.29 17.79
C SER A 67 22.79 -36.83 19.07
N ALA A 68 22.80 -36.05 20.16
CA ALA A 68 23.35 -36.45 21.45
C ALA A 68 22.47 -37.49 22.18
N GLN A 69 21.14 -37.38 22.07
CA GLN A 69 20.21 -38.32 22.71
C GLN A 69 20.27 -39.72 22.11
N LEU A 70 20.48 -39.85 20.80
CA LEU A 70 20.69 -41.12 20.13
C LEU A 70 21.98 -41.85 20.61
N GLY A 71 22.91 -41.13 21.24
CA GLY A 71 24.14 -41.69 21.82
C GLY A 71 24.10 -41.98 23.32
N VAL A 72 23.20 -41.35 24.09
CA VAL A 72 23.21 -41.40 25.58
C VAL A 72 21.90 -41.94 26.19
N GLY A 73 20.83 -42.14 25.41
CA GLY A 73 19.64 -42.90 25.83
C GLY A 73 18.74 -42.23 26.90
N MET A 74 18.94 -40.96 27.24
CA MET A 74 18.06 -40.21 28.15
C MET A 74 16.91 -39.52 27.40
N SER A 75 15.68 -39.76 27.84
CA SER A 75 14.43 -39.64 27.05
C SER A 75 13.67 -38.31 27.16
N VAL A 76 14.31 -37.22 27.62
CA VAL A 76 13.63 -35.91 27.71
C VAL A 76 14.39 -34.92 26.85
N ALA A 77 13.86 -34.62 25.65
CA ALA A 77 14.40 -33.64 24.72
C ALA A 77 13.93 -32.24 25.10
N PRO A 78 14.83 -31.33 25.54
CA PRO A 78 14.50 -29.92 25.71
C PRO A 78 13.97 -29.27 24.42
N GLY A 79 14.22 -29.90 23.26
CA GLY A 79 13.72 -29.47 21.95
C GLY A 79 12.20 -29.37 21.87
N GLU A 80 11.45 -30.34 22.42
CA GLU A 80 9.97 -30.30 22.39
C GLU A 80 9.38 -29.16 23.23
N LEU A 81 10.11 -28.69 24.25
CA LEU A 81 9.71 -27.52 25.04
C LEU A 81 9.90 -26.21 24.25
N LEU A 82 10.83 -26.19 23.29
CA LEU A 82 11.11 -25.03 22.45
C LEU A 82 10.21 -24.96 21.21
N ASP A 83 9.55 -26.07 20.84
CA ASP A 83 8.68 -26.15 19.66
C ASP A 83 7.57 -25.08 19.63
N PRO A 84 6.84 -24.78 20.73
CA PRO A 84 5.84 -23.72 20.71
C PRO A 84 6.41 -22.34 20.36
N VAL A 85 7.65 -22.06 20.81
CA VAL A 85 8.34 -20.79 20.51
C VAL A 85 8.83 -20.78 19.07
N ASN A 86 9.37 -21.89 18.58
CA ASN A 86 9.78 -22.03 17.18
C ASN A 86 8.61 -21.80 16.22
N ASP A 87 7.46 -22.42 16.49
CA ASP A 87 6.24 -22.26 15.68
C ASP A 87 5.75 -20.81 15.61
N LEU A 88 5.83 -20.09 16.74
CA LEU A 88 5.50 -18.66 16.81
C LEU A 88 6.46 -17.83 15.95
N ILE A 89 7.76 -18.12 16.04
CA ILE A 89 8.81 -17.43 15.26
C ILE A 89 8.62 -17.70 13.77
N GLU A 90 8.29 -18.93 13.37
CA GLU A 90 8.05 -19.30 11.97
C GLU A 90 6.83 -18.55 11.41
N ARG A 91 5.69 -18.60 12.10
CA ARG A 91 4.47 -17.88 11.69
C ARG A 91 4.68 -16.37 11.64
N PHE A 92 5.40 -15.83 12.62
CA PHE A 92 5.75 -14.41 12.65
C PHE A 92 6.66 -14.05 11.46
N SER A 93 7.70 -14.84 11.22
CA SER A 93 8.61 -14.68 10.07
C SER A 93 7.81 -14.65 8.77
N ASP A 94 6.93 -15.63 8.53
CA ASP A 94 6.12 -15.70 7.32
C ASP A 94 5.17 -14.51 7.17
N ALA A 95 4.55 -14.06 8.26
CA ALA A 95 3.70 -12.87 8.26
C ALA A 95 4.51 -11.61 7.92
N MET A 96 5.72 -11.46 8.47
CA MET A 96 6.60 -10.32 8.17
C MET A 96 7.15 -10.36 6.74
N LEU A 97 7.42 -11.55 6.20
CA LEU A 97 7.75 -11.73 4.79
C LEU A 97 6.58 -11.29 3.89
N ALA A 98 5.36 -11.74 4.19
CA ALA A 98 4.17 -11.34 3.47
C ALA A 98 3.95 -9.82 3.53
N ALA A 99 4.15 -9.20 4.70
CA ALA A 99 4.08 -7.75 4.86
C ALA A 99 5.15 -7.03 4.02
N THR A 100 6.38 -7.53 4.00
CA THR A 100 7.48 -6.99 3.17
C THR A 100 7.11 -7.01 1.68
N VAL A 101 6.57 -8.14 1.20
CA VAL A 101 6.10 -8.30 -0.18
C VAL A 101 4.94 -7.34 -0.47
N ALA A 102 3.98 -7.21 0.44
CA ALA A 102 2.84 -6.31 0.29
C ALA A 102 3.28 -4.83 0.16
N PHE A 103 4.20 -4.37 1.02
CA PHE A 103 4.78 -3.04 0.90
C PHE A 103 5.54 -2.86 -0.42
N GLY A 104 6.27 -3.87 -0.87
CA GLY A 104 6.94 -3.85 -2.17
C GLY A 104 5.97 -3.69 -3.34
N VAL A 105 4.86 -4.44 -3.34
CA VAL A 105 3.80 -4.30 -4.35
C VAL A 105 3.17 -2.90 -4.31
N GLN A 106 2.87 -2.39 -3.11
CA GLN A 106 2.35 -1.03 -2.95
C GLN A 106 3.32 0.02 -3.49
N LYS A 107 4.63 -0.14 -3.28
CA LYS A 107 5.66 0.78 -3.81
C LYS A 107 5.69 0.77 -5.34
N VAL A 108 5.57 -0.40 -5.97
CA VAL A 108 5.47 -0.51 -7.44
C VAL A 108 4.20 0.18 -7.94
N LEU A 109 3.06 -0.07 -7.29
CA LEU A 109 1.79 0.57 -7.63
C LEU A 109 1.84 2.10 -7.47
N LEU A 110 2.49 2.60 -6.41
CA LEU A 110 2.74 4.02 -6.20
C LEU A 110 3.56 4.62 -7.34
N ALA A 111 4.65 3.95 -7.75
CA ALA A 111 5.49 4.41 -8.84
C ALA A 111 4.73 4.45 -10.18
N VAL A 112 3.89 3.45 -10.45
CA VAL A 112 3.02 3.43 -11.64
C VAL A 112 1.99 4.57 -11.59
N GLY A 113 1.33 4.75 -10.45
CA GLY A 113 0.33 5.81 -10.25
C GLY A 113 0.91 7.22 -10.34
N ALA A 114 2.10 7.44 -9.77
CA ALA A 114 2.81 8.71 -9.78
C ALA A 114 3.51 9.02 -11.12
N HIS A 115 3.48 8.08 -12.08
CA HIS A 115 4.09 8.30 -13.38
C HIS A 115 3.42 9.48 -14.10
N TRP A 116 4.23 10.38 -14.67
CA TRP A 116 3.76 11.62 -15.30
C TRP A 116 2.73 11.37 -16.42
N VAL A 117 2.80 10.23 -17.11
CA VAL A 117 1.82 9.80 -18.13
C VAL A 117 0.41 9.69 -17.53
N VAL A 118 0.28 9.17 -16.30
CA VAL A 118 -1.03 9.06 -15.63
C VAL A 118 -1.58 10.44 -15.33
N ALA A 119 -0.75 11.36 -14.82
CA ALA A 119 -1.14 12.75 -14.58
C ALA A 119 -1.53 13.47 -15.88
N LEU A 120 -0.79 13.25 -16.97
CA LEU A 120 -1.09 13.82 -18.28
C LEU A 120 -2.42 13.30 -18.84
N LEU A 121 -2.62 11.97 -18.82
CA LEU A 121 -3.85 11.34 -19.29
C LEU A 121 -5.06 11.80 -18.46
N LEU A 122 -4.90 11.91 -17.14
CA LEU A 122 -5.93 12.43 -16.26
C LEU A 122 -6.26 13.88 -16.59
N GLY A 123 -5.24 14.73 -16.81
CA GLY A 123 -5.43 16.11 -17.23
C GLY A 123 -6.15 16.22 -18.58
N ALA A 124 -5.73 15.45 -19.58
CA ALA A 124 -6.34 15.44 -20.91
C ALA A 124 -7.80 14.96 -20.88
N ALA A 125 -8.08 13.88 -20.15
CA ALA A 125 -9.44 13.36 -19.98
C ALA A 125 -10.34 14.36 -19.24
N SER A 126 -9.80 15.04 -18.23
CA SER A 126 -10.49 16.09 -17.47
C SER A 126 -10.84 17.29 -18.34
N LEU A 127 -9.90 17.75 -19.17
CA LEU A 127 -10.10 18.84 -20.13
C LEU A 127 -11.13 18.48 -21.20
N ALA A 128 -11.04 17.28 -21.77
CA ALA A 128 -12.01 16.79 -22.76
C ALA A 128 -13.43 16.74 -22.17
N TRP A 129 -13.54 16.28 -20.93
CA TRP A 129 -14.81 16.23 -20.22
C TRP A 129 -15.37 17.63 -19.91
N ALA A 130 -14.53 18.55 -19.42
CA ALA A 130 -14.90 19.95 -19.19
C ALA A 130 -15.35 20.64 -20.49
N GLY A 131 -14.65 20.43 -21.60
CA GLY A 131 -15.02 20.96 -22.91
C GLY A 131 -16.39 20.47 -23.39
N LEU A 132 -16.70 19.18 -23.20
CA LEU A 132 -18.02 18.60 -23.50
C LEU A 132 -19.11 19.19 -22.61
N ALA A 133 -18.85 19.32 -21.31
CA ALA A 133 -19.79 19.87 -20.33
C ALA A 133 -20.12 21.35 -20.63
N LEU A 134 -19.10 22.17 -20.93
CA LEU A 134 -19.27 23.58 -21.32
C LEU A 134 -19.99 23.73 -22.68
N SER A 135 -19.84 22.75 -23.57
CA SER A 135 -20.54 22.71 -24.86
C SER A 135 -21.99 22.23 -24.75
N GLY A 136 -22.47 21.87 -23.54
CA GLY A 136 -23.81 21.32 -23.32
C GLY A 136 -24.03 19.93 -23.91
N ARG A 137 -22.94 19.21 -24.27
CA ARG A 137 -23.01 17.87 -24.85
C ARG A 137 -23.01 16.80 -23.74
N PRO A 138 -23.82 15.74 -23.87
CA PRO A 138 -23.76 14.64 -22.91
C PRO A 138 -22.38 13.99 -22.95
N SER A 139 -21.79 13.79 -21.78
CA SER A 139 -20.48 13.14 -21.66
C SER A 139 -20.62 11.64 -21.89
N PRO A 140 -19.79 11.04 -22.76
CA PRO A 140 -19.90 9.61 -23.01
C PRO A 140 -19.44 8.80 -21.79
N ARG A 141 -20.11 7.68 -21.52
CA ARG A 141 -19.84 6.83 -20.34
C ARG A 141 -18.40 6.30 -20.29
N TRP A 142 -17.77 6.08 -21.45
CA TRP A 142 -16.38 5.60 -21.52
C TRP A 142 -15.39 6.64 -20.98
N LEU A 143 -15.65 7.93 -21.18
CA LEU A 143 -14.78 9.01 -20.69
C LEU A 143 -14.84 9.13 -19.16
N LEU A 144 -16.06 9.03 -18.60
CA LEU A 144 -16.25 9.02 -17.15
C LEU A 144 -15.56 7.81 -16.50
N ARG A 145 -15.67 6.63 -17.12
CA ARG A 145 -14.96 5.42 -16.66
C ARG A 145 -13.44 5.58 -16.74
N ALA A 146 -12.92 6.19 -17.81
CA ALA A 146 -11.49 6.45 -17.96
C ALA A 146 -10.98 7.41 -16.87
N VAL A 147 -11.68 8.52 -16.62
CA VAL A 147 -11.33 9.46 -15.53
C VAL A 147 -11.37 8.75 -14.17
N ALA A 148 -12.42 7.97 -13.89
CA ALA A 148 -12.53 7.23 -12.64
C ALA A 148 -11.38 6.21 -12.46
N LEU A 149 -11.02 5.48 -13.52
CA LEU A 149 -9.90 4.53 -13.49
C LEU A 149 -8.56 5.24 -13.28
N LEU A 150 -8.32 6.35 -13.99
CA LEU A 150 -7.09 7.14 -13.85
C LEU A 150 -6.97 7.74 -12.45
N LEU A 151 -8.07 8.22 -11.86
CA LEU A 151 -8.10 8.67 -10.47
C LEU A 151 -7.80 7.53 -9.50
N LEU A 152 -8.40 6.35 -9.70
CA LEU A 152 -8.12 5.18 -8.87
C LEU A 152 -6.63 4.81 -8.93
N VAL A 153 -6.06 4.68 -10.13
CA VAL A 153 -4.64 4.35 -10.29
C VAL A 153 -3.73 5.42 -9.68
N ARG A 154 -4.07 6.71 -9.83
CA ARG A 154 -3.26 7.83 -9.33
C ARG A 154 -3.28 7.95 -7.81
N PHE A 155 -4.45 7.75 -7.20
CA PHE A 155 -4.70 8.12 -5.80
C PHE A 155 -4.94 6.94 -4.86
N ALA A 156 -5.14 5.71 -5.35
CA ALA A 156 -5.40 4.56 -4.47
C ALA A 156 -4.29 4.35 -3.43
N VAL A 157 -3.03 4.31 -3.87
CA VAL A 157 -1.89 4.06 -2.97
C VAL A 157 -1.58 5.29 -2.09
N PRO A 158 -1.47 6.52 -2.63
CA PRO A 158 -1.23 7.69 -1.78
C PRO A 158 -2.29 7.89 -0.70
N VAL A 159 -3.57 7.72 -1.04
CA VAL A 159 -4.68 7.88 -0.08
C VAL A 159 -4.65 6.77 0.96
N ALA A 160 -4.37 5.52 0.58
CA ALA A 160 -4.28 4.42 1.54
C ALA A 160 -3.10 4.60 2.50
N ALA A 161 -1.93 5.02 2.01
CA ALA A 161 -0.74 5.22 2.84
C ALA A 161 -0.93 6.39 3.82
N VAL A 162 -1.38 7.55 3.32
CA VAL A 162 -1.61 8.73 4.17
C VAL A 162 -2.78 8.51 5.13
N GLY A 163 -3.85 7.85 4.68
CA GLY A 163 -4.98 7.50 5.52
C GLY A 163 -4.57 6.59 6.68
N THR A 164 -3.73 5.59 6.41
CA THR A 164 -3.19 4.70 7.46
C THR A 164 -2.32 5.46 8.45
N ASP A 165 -1.44 6.34 7.97
CA ASP A 165 -0.58 7.18 8.83
C ASP A 165 -1.41 8.13 9.72
N LEU A 166 -2.46 8.75 9.17
CA LEU A 166 -3.38 9.62 9.93
C LEU A 166 -4.18 8.85 10.97
N LEU A 167 -4.70 7.67 10.63
CA LEU A 167 -5.40 6.81 11.58
C LEU A 167 -4.46 6.40 12.71
N ALA A 168 -3.24 5.97 12.39
CA ALA A 168 -2.25 5.61 13.39
C ALA A 168 -1.97 6.78 14.35
N ARG A 169 -1.74 7.99 13.82
CA ARG A 169 -1.50 9.18 14.66
C ARG A 169 -2.70 9.53 15.55
N THR A 170 -3.90 9.52 15.01
CA THR A 170 -5.10 9.92 15.75
C THR A 170 -5.49 8.92 16.84
N PHE A 171 -5.37 7.62 16.56
CA PHE A 171 -5.66 6.57 17.54
C PHE A 171 -4.56 6.40 18.59
N LEU A 172 -3.28 6.61 18.24
CA LEU A 172 -2.19 6.54 19.21
C LEU A 172 -2.13 7.81 20.08
N ALA A 173 -2.46 8.97 19.52
CA ALA A 173 -2.55 10.21 20.29
C ALA A 173 -3.72 10.25 21.28
N SER A 174 -4.77 9.44 21.07
CA SER A 174 -5.90 9.35 22.01
C SER A 174 -5.67 8.37 23.17
N GLN A 175 -4.55 7.63 23.16
CA GLN A 175 -4.15 6.64 24.17
C GLN A 175 -3.02 7.14 25.08
N GLN A 176 -2.54 8.39 24.89
CA GLN A 176 -1.62 9.08 25.77
C GLN A 176 -2.37 10.12 26.61
#